data_AF-A0A4D6KXZ1-F1
#
_entry.id   AF-A0A4D6KXZ1-F1
#
_cell.length_a   1.000
_cell.length_b   1.000
_cell.length_c   1.000
_cell.angle_alpha   90.00
_cell.angle_beta   90.00
_cell.angle_gamma   90.00
#
_symmetry.space_group_name_H-M   'P 1'
#
loop_
_entity.id
_entity.type
_entity.pdbx_description
1 polymer ?
#
loop_
_entity_poly.entity_id
_entity_poly.type
_entity_poly.pdbx_seq_one_letter_code
_entity_poly.pdbx_strand_id
1 'polypeptide(L)' 'MSSKVCGCGERLLLLKASTVKNKGRLFWRCRNWATNSHCNYFEWVDDEKSDFQGKETESEANGGKSVDGEKM' A
#
# COMPACT_ATOMS: atom_id res chain seq x y z
N MET A 1 -14.98 -8.52 -2.83
CA MET A 1 -13.79 -7.73 -3.23
C MET A 1 -13.20 -8.34 -4.49
N SER A 2 -13.34 -7.70 -5.65
CA SER A 2 -12.80 -8.25 -6.91
C SER A 2 -11.26 -8.15 -6.89
N SER A 3 -10.56 -9.27 -6.77
CA SER A 3 -9.10 -9.31 -6.79
C SER A 3 -8.59 -9.24 -8.24
N LYS A 4 -7.87 -8.17 -8.60
CA LYS A 4 -7.13 -8.07 -9.87
C LYS A 4 -5.79 -8.81 -9.76
N VAL A 5 -5.34 -9.44 -10.85
CA VAL A 5 -4.13 -10.26 -10.94
C VAL A 5 -3.30 -9.83 -12.16
N CYS A 6 -1.97 -9.78 -12.04
CA CYS A 6 -1.03 -9.49 -13.14
C CYS A 6 -0.89 -10.70 -14.09
N GLY A 7 -0.22 -10.51 -15.24
CA GLY A 7 0.26 -11.63 -16.08
C GLY A 7 1.28 -12.56 -15.39
N CYS A 8 1.78 -12.18 -14.22
CA CYS A 8 2.68 -12.97 -13.39
C CYS A 8 1.96 -13.90 -12.39
N GLY A 9 0.62 -13.93 -12.39
CA GLY A 9 -0.18 -14.80 -11.52
C GLY A 9 -0.41 -14.25 -10.10
N GLU A 10 0.22 -13.14 -9.75
CA GLU A 10 0.12 -12.50 -8.42
C GLU A 10 -0.92 -11.39 -8.33
N ARG A 11 -1.39 -11.15 -7.10
CA ARG A 11 -2.40 -10.12 -6.83
C ARG A 11 -1.84 -8.70 -7.05
N LEU A 12 -2.69 -7.83 -7.60
CA LEU A 12 -2.44 -6.41 -7.67
C LEU A 12 -2.83 -5.71 -6.37
N LEU A 13 -2.02 -4.74 -5.98
CA LEU A 13 -2.24 -3.82 -4.88
C LEU A 13 -2.82 -2.52 -5.43
N LEU A 14 -3.87 -1.99 -4.78
CA LEU A 14 -4.32 -0.63 -5.02
C LEU A 14 -3.56 0.31 -4.09
N LEU A 15 -2.83 1.27 -4.65
CA LEU A 15 -1.98 2.19 -3.91
C LEU A 15 -2.31 3.63 -4.26
N LYS A 16 -2.03 4.55 -3.34
CA LYS A 16 -2.18 6.00 -3.53
C LYS A 16 -0.82 6.62 -3.86
N ALA A 17 -0.75 7.37 -4.96
CA ALA A 17 0.48 8.02 -5.37
C ALA A 17 0.81 9.20 -4.43
N SER A 18 2.08 9.25 -3.99
CA SER A 18 2.63 10.27 -3.11
C SER A 18 3.56 11.26 -3.85
N THR A 19 3.82 11.03 -5.13
CA THR A 19 4.66 11.94 -5.94
C THR A 19 3.97 13.28 -6.13
N VAL A 20 4.75 14.37 -6.15
CA VAL A 20 4.23 15.74 -6.24
C VAL A 20 3.25 15.92 -7.41
N LYS A 21 3.56 15.35 -8.58
CA LYS A 21 2.71 15.47 -9.78
C LYS A 21 1.45 14.60 -9.77
N ASN A 22 1.43 13.50 -9.02
CA ASN A 22 0.31 12.53 -9.04
C ASN A 22 -0.33 12.37 -7.65
N LYS A 23 -0.11 13.33 -6.76
CA LYS A 23 -0.50 13.23 -5.35
C LYS A 23 -1.99 12.93 -5.25
N GLY A 24 -2.31 11.81 -4.61
CA GLY A 24 -3.68 11.40 -4.35
C GLY A 24 -4.33 10.49 -5.39
N ARG A 25 -3.74 10.35 -6.59
CA ARG A 25 -4.23 9.44 -7.63
C ARG A 25 -3.99 7.98 -7.23
N LEU A 26 -4.94 7.10 -7.53
CA LEU A 26 -4.82 5.67 -7.26
C LEU A 26 -4.19 4.93 -8.44
N PHE A 27 -3.41 3.88 -8.16
CA PHE A 27 -2.81 3.03 -9.18
C PHE A 27 -2.75 1.57 -8.71
N TRP A 28 -2.82 0.65 -9.66
CA TRP A 28 -2.57 -0.78 -9.47
C TRP A 28 -1.09 -1.09 -9.65
N ARG A 29 -0.54 -1.91 -8.75
CA ARG A 29 0.83 -2.44 -8.86
C ARG A 29 0.91 -3.90 -8.44
N CYS A 30 1.73 -4.70 -9.11
CA CYS A 30 1.97 -6.08 -8.67
C CYS A 30 2.61 -6.12 -7.27
N ARG A 31 2.20 -7.06 -6.41
CA ARG A 31 2.82 -7.28 -5.10
C ARG A 31 4.32 -7.63 -5.18
N ASN A 32 4.73 -8.35 -6.22
CA ASN A 32 6.11 -8.80 -6.41
C ASN A 32 7.03 -7.76 -7.07
N TRP A 33 6.60 -6.51 -7.19
CA TRP A 33 7.37 -5.45 -7.86
C TRP A 33 8.75 -5.18 -7.24
N ALA A 34 8.88 -5.37 -5.93
CA ALA A 34 10.12 -5.15 -5.17
C ALA A 34 10.82 -6.46 -4.78
N THR A 35 10.48 -7.56 -5.45
CA THR A 35 11.05 -8.90 -5.18
C THR A 35 11.92 -9.37 -6.35
N ASN A 36 12.63 -10.48 -6.17
CA ASN A 36 13.45 -11.11 -7.21
C ASN A 36 12.68 -11.53 -8.48
N SER A 37 11.35 -11.57 -8.46
CA SER A 37 10.55 -11.81 -9.68
C SER A 37 10.39 -10.56 -10.56
N HIS A 38 10.68 -9.36 -10.03
CA HIS A 38 10.67 -8.06 -10.73
C HIS A 38 9.46 -7.83 -11.65
N CYS A 39 8.23 -8.14 -11.18
CA CYS A 39 7.05 -7.86 -11.99
C CYS A 39 6.75 -6.36 -12.04
N ASN A 40 6.86 -5.78 -13.23
CA ASN A 40 6.72 -4.35 -13.47
C ASN A 40 5.30 -3.89 -13.81
N TYR A 41 4.26 -4.67 -13.45
CA TYR A 41 2.88 -4.27 -13.70
C TYR A 41 2.56 -2.94 -13.01
N PHE A 42 2.03 -1.98 -13.77
CA PHE A 42 1.59 -0.67 -13.32
C PHE A 42 0.42 -0.16 -14.18
N GLU A 43 -0.65 0.32 -13.56
CA GLU A 43 -1.82 0.88 -14.25
C GLU A 43 -2.48 1.96 -13.39
N TRP A 44 -2.83 3.11 -13.95
CA TRP A 44 -3.59 4.14 -13.22
C TRP A 44 -5.05 3.72 -13.06
N VAL A 45 -5.70 4.14 -11.98
CA VAL A 45 -7.15 4.03 -11.82
C VAL A 45 -7.79 5.30 -12.36
N ASP A 46 -8.76 5.16 -13.26
CA ASP A 46 -9.56 6.27 -13.74
C ASP A 46 -10.43 6.85 -12.62
N ASP A 47 -10.58 8.17 -12.58
CA ASP A 47 -11.29 8.90 -11.53
C ASP A 47 -12.75 8.43 -11.34
N GLU A 48 -13.41 7.92 -12.40
CA GLU A 48 -14.78 7.39 -12.36
C GLU A 48 -14.93 6.09 -11.55
N LYS A 49 -13.82 5.44 -11.16
CA LYS A 49 -13.80 4.19 -10.38
C LYS A 49 -13.29 4.37 -8.95
N SER A 50 -13.14 5.61 -8.49
CA SER A 50 -12.40 5.97 -7.28
C SER A 50 -13.23 6.05 -5.98
N ASP A 51 -14.34 5.32 -5.88
CA ASP A 51 -15.12 5.15 -4.63
C ASP A 51 -14.42 4.27 -3.58
N PHE A 52 -13.10 4.44 -3.42
CA PHE A 52 -12.34 3.72 -2.41
C PHE A 52 -12.48 4.44 -1.07
N GLN A 53 -13.53 4.09 -0.32
CA GLN A 53 -13.66 4.39 1.11
C GLN A 53 -12.48 3.75 1.83
N GLY A 54 -11.39 4.51 1.98
CA GLY A 54 -10.25 4.13 2.80
C GLY A 54 -10.71 4.05 4.25
N LYS A 55 -10.90 2.84 4.76
CA LYS A 55 -10.82 2.63 6.20
C LYS A 55 -9.36 2.79 6.58
N GLU A 56 -9.02 3.97 7.09
CA GLU A 56 -7.88 4.16 7.95
C GLU A 56 -7.89 3.07 9.04
N THR A 57 -6.98 2.12 8.94
CA THR A 57 -6.62 1.34 10.11
C THR A 57 -5.67 2.23 10.90
N GLU A 58 -6.24 3.04 11.79
CA GLU A 58 -5.52 3.55 12.95
C GLU A 58 -4.93 2.34 13.69
N SER A 59 -3.66 2.06 13.40
CA SER A 59 -2.83 1.31 14.33
C SER A 59 -2.28 2.34 15.30
N GLU A 60 -2.96 2.47 16.43
CA GLU A 60 -2.46 3.17 17.62
C GLU A 60 -1.08 2.59 17.99
N ALA A 61 -0.02 3.25 17.52
CA ALA A 61 1.30 3.13 18.13
C ALA A 61 1.33 4.07 19.34
N ASN A 62 0.75 3.62 20.46
CA ASN A 62 0.91 4.30 21.73
C ASN A 62 2.36 4.16 22.23
N GLY A 63 3.07 5.29 22.21
CA GLY A 63 3.87 5.79 23.33
C GLY A 63 5.12 5.00 23.75
N GLY A 64 6.29 5.47 23.35
CA GLY A 64 7.55 5.12 24.02
C GLY A 64 7.78 5.93 25.29
N LYS A 65 8.46 5.32 26.29
CA LYS A 65 9.42 6.00 27.18
C LYS A 65 10.26 4.99 27.98
N SER A 66 11.58 5.13 27.89
CA SER A 66 12.60 4.43 28.69
C SER A 66 12.66 4.91 30.15
N VAL A 67 13.52 4.24 30.95
CA VAL A 67 13.98 4.41 32.37
C VAL A 67 13.28 3.47 33.37
N ASP A 68 13.92 2.76 34.30
CA ASP A 68 15.31 2.60 34.75
C ASP A 68 15.42 1.23 35.49
N GLY A 69 16.62 0.71 35.75
CA GLY A 69 16.83 -0.59 36.40
C GLY A 69 16.53 -0.62 37.91
N GLU A 70 16.33 -1.82 38.49
CA GLU A 70 16.89 -2.25 39.78
C GLU A 70 16.50 -3.72 40.13
N LYS A 71 17.54 -4.54 40.32
CA LYS A 71 17.75 -5.66 41.26
C LYS A 71 16.57 -6.26 42.07
N MET A 72 16.42 -7.58 41.97
CA MET A 72 16.51 -8.52 43.11
C MET A 72 16.96 -9.89 42.64
#